data_AF-A0A1B7I6Y8-F1
#
_entry.id   AF-A0A1B7I6Y8-F1
#
_cell.length_a   1.000
_cell.length_b   1.000
_cell.length_c   1.000
_cell.angle_alpha   90.00
_cell.angle_beta   90.00
_cell.angle_gamma   90.00
#
_symmetry.space_group_name_H-M   'P 1'
#
loop_
_entity.id
_entity.type
_entity.pdbx_description
1 polymer ?
#
loop_
_entity_poly.entity_id
_entity_poly.type
_entity_poly.pdbx_seq_one_letter_code
_entity_poly.pdbx_strand_id
1 'polypeptide(L)'
;MKWSEDNAGYQFDKIVMNPPYSLGRHREHTLAALEHLKVGGRLVAVLPGDAPVLNWMTLYNYVYAKGKSFTDEFEDTGITVSVYVFKRVE
;
A
#
# COMPACT_ATOMS: atom_id res chain seq x y z
N MET A 1 1.23 5.70 13.46
CA MET A 1 0.22 4.63 13.55
C MET A 1 0.61 3.70 14.71
N LYS A 2 -0.10 3.76 15.85
CA LYS A 2 0.37 3.19 17.14
C LYS A 2 0.85 1.73 17.07
N TRP A 3 0.12 0.84 16.40
CA TRP A 3 0.55 -0.57 16.30
C TRP A 3 1.90 -0.71 15.59
N SER A 4 2.16 0.04 14.53
CA SER A 4 3.43 -0.04 13.79
C SER A 4 4.60 0.50 14.63
N GLU A 5 4.36 1.60 15.35
CA GLU A 5 5.33 2.17 16.30
C GLU A 5 5.67 1.17 17.41
N ASP A 6 4.65 0.55 18.03
CA ASP A 6 4.81 -0.44 19.10
C ASP A 6 5.50 -1.73 18.61
N ASN A 7 5.51 -1.98 17.30
CA ASN A 7 6.12 -3.16 16.66
C ASN A 7 7.32 -2.77 15.78
N ALA A 8 7.99 -1.66 16.07
CA ALA A 8 9.19 -1.24 15.38
C ALA A 8 10.24 -2.37 15.38
N GLY A 9 10.65 -2.82 14.19
CA GLY A 9 11.59 -3.94 14.01
C GLY A 9 10.96 -5.28 13.62
N TYR A 10 9.64 -5.46 13.77
CA TYR A 10 8.95 -6.59 13.17
C TYR A 10 8.86 -6.41 11.66
N GLN A 11 9.35 -7.38 10.90
CA GLN A 11 9.32 -7.31 9.44
C GLN A 11 8.77 -8.58 8.79
N PHE A 12 8.16 -8.39 7.62
CA PHE A 12 7.50 -9.43 6.85
C PHE A 12 8.11 -9.56 5.46
N ASP A 13 8.18 -10.79 4.95
CA ASP A 13 8.60 -11.07 3.58
C ASP A 13 7.50 -10.73 2.56
N LYS A 14 6.23 -10.89 2.98
CA LYS A 14 5.04 -10.67 2.16
C LYS A 14 3.96 -9.97 2.97
N ILE A 15 3.39 -8.92 2.42
CA ILE A 15 2.27 -8.18 3.00
C ILE A 15 1.16 -8.09 1.96
N VAL A 16 -0.08 -8.37 2.36
CA VAL A 16 -1.26 -8.16 1.52
C VAL A 16 -2.25 -7.31 2.31
N MET A 17 -2.82 -6.29 1.69
CA MET A 17 -3.71 -5.36 2.37
C MET A 17 -4.80 -4.78 1.47
N ASN A 18 -5.96 -4.56 2.07
CA ASN A 18 -7.01 -3.69 1.55
C ASN A 18 -7.24 -2.58 2.59
N PRO A 19 -6.42 -1.50 2.59
CA PRO A 19 -6.52 -0.50 3.62
C PRO A 19 -7.80 0.34 3.50
N PRO A 20 -8.26 0.96 4.60
CA PRO A 20 -9.42 1.83 4.57
C PRO A 20 -9.17 3.07 3.69
N TYR A 21 -10.11 3.41 2.81
CA TYR A 21 -9.93 4.48 1.82
C TYR A 21 -10.21 5.89 2.36
N SER A 22 -11.12 6.02 3.32
CA SER A 22 -11.57 7.28 3.92
C SER A 22 -10.42 8.12 4.49
N LEU A 23 -10.51 9.45 4.36
CA LEU A 23 -9.62 10.41 5.02
C LEU A 23 -8.12 10.21 4.73
N GLY A 24 -7.77 9.67 3.56
CA GLY A 24 -6.36 9.45 3.20
C GLY A 24 -5.68 8.29 3.94
N ARG A 25 -6.41 7.52 4.75
CA ARG A 25 -5.86 6.42 5.57
C ARG A 25 -5.20 5.32 4.73
N HIS A 26 -5.62 5.12 3.49
CA HIS A 26 -4.99 4.17 2.58
C HIS A 26 -3.50 4.48 2.41
N ARG A 27 -3.12 5.76 2.33
CA ARG A 27 -1.72 6.20 2.26
C ARG A 27 -0.97 5.88 3.56
N GLU A 28 -1.52 6.28 4.70
CA GLU A 28 -0.86 6.10 6.01
C GLU A 28 -0.61 4.62 6.33
N HIS A 29 -1.62 3.78 6.08
CA HIS A 29 -1.51 2.35 6.30
C HIS A 29 -0.51 1.70 5.33
N THR A 30 -0.49 2.12 4.06
CA THR A 30 0.50 1.60 3.08
C THR A 30 1.91 2.02 3.45
N LEU A 31 2.14 3.26 3.88
CA LEU A 31 3.45 3.73 4.35
C LEU A 31 3.96 2.91 5.54
N ALA A 32 3.13 2.76 6.58
CA ALA A 32 3.50 1.96 7.74
C ALA A 32 3.80 0.51 7.36
N ALA A 33 2.98 -0.10 6.49
CA ALA A 33 3.22 -1.45 6.03
C ALA A 33 4.53 -1.59 5.22
N LEU A 34 4.92 -0.59 4.43
CA LEU A 34 6.20 -0.57 3.72
C LEU A 34 7.40 -0.55 4.68
N GLU A 35 7.32 0.17 5.80
CA GLU A 35 8.38 0.19 6.83
C GLU A 35 8.63 -1.20 7.45
N HIS A 36 7.56 -2.01 7.56
CA HIS A 36 7.62 -3.39 8.01
C HIS A 36 7.96 -4.40 6.90
N LEU A 37 8.23 -3.97 5.67
CA LEU A 37 8.60 -4.87 4.58
C LEU A 37 10.12 -5.13 4.61
N LYS A 38 10.53 -6.41 4.60
CA LYS A 38 11.94 -6.78 4.47
C LYS A 38 12.51 -6.39 3.11
N VAL A 39 13.83 -6.18 3.04
CA VAL A 39 14.55 -6.03 1.76
C VAL A 39 14.29 -7.27 0.89
N GLY A 40 13.95 -7.07 -0.38
CA GLY A 40 13.53 -8.13 -1.31
C GLY A 40 12.09 -8.60 -1.14
N GLY A 41 11.41 -8.19 -0.06
CA GLY A 41 10.01 -8.51 0.20
C GLY A 41 9.03 -7.83 -0.75
N ARG A 42 7.78 -8.30 -0.74
CA ARG A 42 6.70 -7.75 -1.57
C ARG A 42 5.46 -7.36 -0.76
N LEU A 43 4.89 -6.21 -1.09
CA LEU A 43 3.60 -5.76 -0.55
C LEU A 43 2.59 -5.65 -1.70
N VAL A 44 1.39 -6.21 -1.53
CA VAL A 44 0.28 -6.08 -2.46
C VAL A 44 -0.84 -5.29 -1.79
N ALA A 45 -1.25 -4.17 -2.37
CA ALA A 45 -2.32 -3.31 -1.83
C ALA A 45 -3.41 -3.04 -2.87
N VAL A 46 -4.66 -3.07 -2.43
CA VAL A 46 -5.80 -2.54 -3.21
C VAL A 46 -5.95 -1.06 -2.87
N LEU A 47 -5.76 -0.17 -3.85
CA LEU A 47 -5.76 1.28 -3.66
C LEU A 47 -6.73 1.95 -4.64
N PRO A 48 -7.34 3.11 -4.30
CA PRO A 48 -8.21 3.85 -5.21
C PRO A 48 -7.51 4.26 -6.52
N GLY A 49 -8.26 4.17 -7.63
CA GLY A 49 -7.80 4.21 -9.03
C GLY A 49 -7.13 5.52 -9.48
N ASP A 50 -7.39 6.60 -8.76
CA ASP A 50 -6.82 7.94 -8.98
C ASP A 50 -5.89 8.38 -7.85
N ALA A 51 -5.43 7.46 -6.98
CA ALA A 51 -4.44 7.80 -5.97
C ALA A 51 -3.25 8.49 -6.67
N PRO A 52 -3.04 9.81 -6.49
CA PRO A 52 -2.18 10.62 -7.33
C PRO A 52 -0.75 10.07 -7.26
N VAL A 53 -0.46 9.23 -8.26
CA VAL A 53 0.82 8.65 -8.67
C VAL A 53 1.83 8.48 -7.56
N LEU A 54 1.46 7.90 -6.40
CA LEU A 54 2.39 7.65 -5.27
C LEU A 54 3.44 8.77 -5.12
N ASN A 55 3.05 10.04 -5.34
CA ASN A 55 4.01 11.14 -5.49
C ASN A 55 4.65 11.51 -4.14
N TRP A 56 4.04 10.98 -3.08
CA TRP A 56 4.50 10.92 -1.71
C TRP A 56 5.51 9.79 -1.45
N MET A 57 5.67 8.83 -2.35
CA MET A 57 6.74 7.83 -2.27
C MET A 57 8.02 8.43 -2.84
N THR A 58 8.64 9.33 -2.08
CA THR A 58 10.10 9.54 -2.17
C THR A 58 10.81 8.40 -1.43
N LEU A 59 10.50 7.15 -1.78
CA LEU A 59 11.08 5.99 -1.15
C LEU A 59 12.06 5.36 -2.13
N TYR A 60 13.28 5.91 -2.14
CA TYR A 60 14.38 5.50 -3.03
C TYR A 60 14.65 3.99 -3.00
N ASN A 61 14.24 3.34 -1.91
CA ASN A 61 14.43 1.94 -1.65
C ASN A 61 13.21 1.05 -2.00
N TYR A 62 12.22 1.54 -2.74
CA TYR A 62 11.11 0.72 -3.25
C TYR A 62 10.84 0.96 -4.73
N VAL A 63 10.43 -0.09 -5.42
CA VAL A 63 9.85 -0.05 -6.75
C VAL A 63 8.41 -0.53 -6.69
N TYR A 64 7.55 -0.06 -7.61
CA TYR A 64 6.17 -0.51 -7.66
C TYR A 64 5.68 -0.72 -9.09
N ALA A 65 4.63 -1.53 -9.22
CA ALA A 65 3.87 -1.70 -10.44
C ALA A 65 2.37 -1.57 -10.13
N LYS A 66 1.65 -0.84 -10.99
CA LYS A 66 0.18 -0.81 -11.00
C LYS A 66 -0.31 -1.98 -11.85
N GLY A 67 -1.10 -2.85 -11.24
CA GLY A 67 -1.79 -3.97 -11.88
C GLY A 67 -3.17 -3.57 -12.40
N LYS A 68 -4.06 -4.57 -12.49
CA LYS A 68 -5.42 -4.41 -13.00
C LYS A 68 -6.23 -3.42 -12.15
N SER A 69 -7.04 -2.60 -12.83
CA SER A 69 -8.08 -1.78 -12.22
C SER A 69 -9.44 -2.49 -12.24
N PHE A 70 -10.25 -2.17 -11.24
CA PHE A 70 -11.57 -2.72 -10.98
C PHE A 70 -12.49 -1.56 -10.66
N THR A 71 -13.63 -1.47 -11.33
CA THR A 71 -14.56 -0.34 -11.19
C THR A 71 -15.88 -0.88 -10.67
N ASP A 72 -16.43 -0.21 -9.66
CA ASP A 72 -17.73 -0.53 -9.06
C ASP A 72 -17.83 -1.94 -8.46
N GLU A 73 -16.70 -2.56 -8.11
CA GLU A 73 -16.65 -3.89 -7.48
C GLU A 73 -16.93 -3.86 -5.97
N PHE A 74 -17.04 -2.67 -5.36
CA PHE A 74 -17.43 -2.50 -3.97
C PHE A 74 -18.79 -1.83 -3.91
N GLU A 75 -19.78 -2.57 -3.40
CA GLU A 75 -21.17 -2.11 -3.26
C GLU A 75 -21.22 -0.72 -2.58
N ASP A 76 -22.11 0.15 -3.09
CA ASP A 76 -22.41 1.49 -2.56
C ASP A 76 -21.29 2.54 -2.56
N THR A 77 -20.17 2.32 -3.26
CA THR A 77 -19.04 3.28 -3.26
C THR A 77 -18.78 4.00 -4.58
N GLY A 78 -19.17 3.43 -5.72
CA GLY A 78 -18.87 3.97 -7.05
C GLY A 78 -17.36 4.10 -7.35
N ILE A 79 -16.52 3.37 -6.59
CA ILE A 79 -15.08 3.59 -6.57
C ILE A 79 -14.37 2.68 -7.57
N THR A 80 -13.43 3.26 -8.31
CA THR A 80 -12.43 2.47 -9.02
C THR A 80 -11.26 2.18 -8.08
N VAL A 81 -10.80 0.94 -8.03
CA VAL A 81 -9.57 0.54 -7.34
C VAL A 81 -8.58 -0.08 -8.33
N SER A 82 -7.33 -0.17 -7.93
CA SER A 82 -6.29 -0.92 -8.64
C SER A 82 -5.45 -1.70 -7.65
N VAL A 83 -4.93 -2.83 -8.10
CA VAL A 83 -3.95 -3.62 -7.33
C VAL A 83 -2.56 -3.06 -7.57
N TYR A 84 -1.86 -2.67 -6.51
CA TYR A 84 -0.47 -2.23 -6.55
C TYR A 84 0.43 -3.29 -5.94
N VAL A 85 1.57 -3.53 -6.57
CA VAL A 85 2.63 -4.40 -6.05
C VAL A 85 3.86 -3.55 -5.80
N PHE A 86 4.34 -3.55 -4.57
CA PHE A 86 5.55 -2.89 -4.13
C PHE A 86 6.62 -3.92 -3.82
N LYS A 87 7.87 -3.61 -4.14
CA LYS A 87 9.04 -4.40 -3.76
C LYS A 87 10.06 -3.48 -3.09
N ARG A 88 10.53 -3.87 -1.91
CA ARG A 88 11.68 -3.19 -1.28
C ARG A 88 12.96 -3.67 -1.94
N VAL A 89 13.78 -2.74 -2.41
CA VAL A 89 15.05 -3.02 -3.08
C VAL A 89 16.26 -2.81 -2.17
N GLU A 90 16.15 -1.92 -1.18
CA GLU A 90 17.23 -1.56 -0.24
C GLU A 90 16.73 -1.37 1.22
#